data_AF-W1XV29-F1
#
_entry.id   AF-W1XV29-F1
#
_cell.length_a   1.000
_cell.length_b   1.000
_cell.length_c   1.000
_cell.angle_alpha   90.00
_cell.angle_beta   90.00
_cell.angle_gamma   90.00
#
_symmetry.space_group_name_H-M   'P 1'
#
loop_
_entity.id
_entity.type
_entity.pdbx_description
1 polymer ?
#
loop_
_entity_poly.entity_id
_entity_poly.type
_entity_poly.pdbx_seq_one_letter_code
_entity_poly.pdbx_strand_id
1 'polypeptide(L)'
;VNNFDAKRYLGTWYEIARFDHRFERGLEKVTATYSLRDDGGLNVINKGYNPDREMWQQSEGKAYFTGAPTRAALKVSFFGPF
;
A
#
# COMPACT_ATOMS: atom_id res chain seq x y z
N VAL A 1 -6.88 7.66 12.99
CA VAL A 1 -6.38 9.05 13.04
C VAL A 1 -7.44 9.96 12.41
N ASN A 2 -7.82 11.07 13.06
CA ASN A 2 -8.92 11.97 12.63
C ASN A 2 -8.44 13.37 12.21
N ASN A 3 -7.14 13.60 12.21
CA ASN A 3 -6.42 14.79 11.77
C ASN A 3 -5.29 14.39 10.80
N PHE A 4 -5.62 13.48 9.88
CA PHE A 4 -4.71 12.90 8.93
C PHE A 4 -4.32 13.91 7.84
N ASP A 5 -3.03 13.94 7.51
CA ASP A 5 -2.49 14.69 6.38
C ASP A 5 -1.90 13.70 5.38
N ALA A 6 -2.65 13.46 4.30
CA ALA A 6 -2.25 12.53 3.26
C ALA A 6 -0.92 12.91 2.60
N LYS A 7 -0.60 14.20 2.47
CA LYS A 7 0.64 14.66 1.82
C LYS A 7 1.87 14.24 2.61
N ARG A 8 1.78 14.28 3.95
CA ARG A 8 2.86 13.82 4.84
C ARG A 8 2.99 12.30 4.92
N TYR A 9 1.95 11.58 4.52
CA TYR A 9 1.94 10.12 4.51
C TYR A 9 2.51 9.53 3.21
N LEU A 10 2.62 10.33 2.14
CA LEU A 10 3.22 9.92 0.87
C LEU A 10 4.68 9.47 1.04
N GLY A 11 5.15 8.70 0.07
CA GLY A 11 6.49 8.16 0.06
C GLY A 11 6.53 6.69 0.47
N THR A 12 7.72 6.22 0.80
CA THR A 12 8.01 4.79 1.01
C THR A 12 8.08 4.45 2.48
N TRP A 13 7.35 3.41 2.86
CA TRP A 13 7.33 2.81 4.18
C TRP A 13 7.93 1.42 4.13
N TYR A 14 8.77 1.10 5.10
CA TYR A 14 9.35 -0.24 5.26
C TYR A 14 8.45 -1.07 6.17
N GLU A 15 8.14 -2.27 5.74
CA GLU A 15 7.39 -3.21 6.57
C GLU A 15 8.32 -3.85 7.61
N ILE A 16 8.08 -3.54 8.88
CA ILE A 16 8.89 -4.05 10.00
C ILE A 16 8.33 -5.38 10.53
N ALA A 17 7.00 -5.52 10.53
CA ALA A 17 6.31 -6.73 10.94
C ALA A 17 4.92 -6.80 10.27
N ARG A 18 4.47 -8.03 9.97
CA ARG A 18 3.15 -8.34 9.43
C ARG A 18 2.59 -9.61 10.06
N PHE A 19 1.28 -9.77 10.02
CA PHE A 19 0.67 -11.09 10.22
C PHE A 19 0.77 -11.88 8.91
N ASP A 20 1.19 -13.14 8.99
CA ASP A 20 1.42 -13.95 7.79
C ASP A 20 0.10 -14.20 7.05
N HIS A 21 0.00 -13.69 5.82
CA HIS A 21 -1.13 -13.89 4.92
C HIS A 21 -0.61 -14.38 3.56
N ARG A 22 -1.41 -15.18 2.86
CA ARG A 22 -0.98 -15.90 1.65
C ARG A 22 -0.42 -15.01 0.54
N PHE A 23 -0.83 -13.74 0.46
CA PHE A 23 -0.42 -12.82 -0.60
C PHE A 23 0.99 -12.21 -0.41
N GLU A 24 1.53 -12.24 0.81
CA GLU A 24 2.86 -11.70 1.15
C GLU A 24 3.81 -12.77 1.69
N ARG A 25 3.37 -14.03 1.71
CA ARG A 25 4.17 -15.13 2.22
C ARG A 25 5.45 -15.29 1.39
N GLY A 26 6.59 -15.34 2.08
CA GLY A 26 7.91 -15.52 1.46
C GLY A 26 8.53 -14.25 0.88
N LEU A 27 7.89 -13.08 0.99
CA LEU A 27 8.51 -11.82 0.56
C LEU A 27 9.35 -11.19 1.68
N GLU A 28 10.58 -10.83 1.35
CA GLU A 28 11.50 -10.06 2.19
C GLU A 28 11.64 -8.62 1.69
N LYS A 29 12.20 -7.74 2.55
CA LYS A 29 12.52 -6.34 2.20
C LYS A 29 11.30 -5.61 1.63
N VAL A 30 10.14 -5.87 2.24
CA VAL A 30 8.86 -5.36 1.75
C VAL A 30 8.76 -3.87 2.02
N THR A 31 8.32 -3.14 1.00
CA THR A 31 8.05 -1.70 1.05
C THR A 31 6.67 -1.41 0.48
N ALA A 32 6.01 -0.41 1.04
CA ALA A 32 4.78 0.16 0.53
C ALA A 32 5.03 1.63 0.16
N THR A 33 4.80 1.99 -1.10
CA THR A 33 4.97 3.37 -1.58
C THR A 33 3.62 3.98 -1.92
N TYR A 34 3.35 5.15 -1.35
CA TYR A 34 2.10 5.88 -1.54
C TYR A 34 2.33 7.14 -2.37
N SER A 35 1.52 7.34 -3.41
CA SER A 35 1.52 8.57 -4.21
C SER A 35 0.10 9.10 -4.37
N LEU A 36 -0.04 10.43 -4.47
CA LEU A 36 -1.34 11.05 -4.75
C LEU A 36 -1.75 10.79 -6.20
N ARG A 37 -3.06 10.64 -6.43
CA ARG A 37 -3.67 10.55 -7.76
C ARG A 37 -4.50 11.80 -8.04
N ASP A 38 -4.68 12.11 -9.31
CA ASP A 38 -5.50 13.24 -9.76
C ASP A 38 -6.98 13.10 -9.39
N ASP A 39 -7.45 11.87 -9.20
CA ASP A 39 -8.83 11.54 -8.78
C ASP A 39 -9.05 11.65 -7.26
N GLY A 40 -8.05 12.13 -6.51
CA GLY A 40 -8.12 12.27 -5.05
C GLY A 40 -7.87 10.99 -4.26
N GLY A 41 -7.65 9.86 -4.93
CA GLY A 41 -7.17 8.61 -4.32
C GLY A 41 -5.65 8.58 -4.12
N LEU A 42 -5.16 7.44 -3.63
CA LEU A 42 -3.73 7.13 -3.54
C LEU A 42 -3.41 5.92 -4.41
N ASN A 43 -2.30 5.99 -5.15
CA ASN A 43 -1.66 4.77 -5.66
C ASN A 43 -0.92 4.12 -4.50
N VAL A 44 -0.96 2.80 -4.45
CA VAL A 44 -0.25 1.97 -3.49
C VAL A 44 0.61 0.98 -4.27
N ILE A 45 1.92 1.01 -4.06
CA ILE A 45 2.84 0.04 -4.66
C ILE A 45 3.48 -0.76 -3.54
N ASN A 46 3.10 -2.03 -3.42
CA ASN A 46 3.78 -2.97 -2.53
C ASN A 46 4.86 -3.70 -3.32
N LYS A 47 6.11 -3.65 -2.86
CA LYS A 47 7.26 -4.31 -3.49
C LYS A 47 8.00 -5.15 -2.47
N GLY A 48 8.32 -6.39 -2.84
CA GLY A 48 9.09 -7.32 -2.01
C GLY A 48 10.02 -8.19 -2.85
N TYR A 49 11.06 -8.72 -2.22
CA TYR A 49 11.98 -9.67 -2.83
C TYR A 49 11.55 -11.09 -2.48
N ASN A 50 11.39 -11.96 -3.48
CA ASN A 50 11.12 -13.38 -3.29
C ASN A 50 12.45 -14.16 -3.37
N PRO A 51 12.96 -14.71 -2.26
CA PRO A 51 14.23 -15.44 -2.26
C PRO A 51 14.15 -16.78 -2.98
N ASP A 52 12.99 -17.45 -2.98
CA ASP A 52 12.80 -18.75 -3.66
C ASP A 52 12.87 -18.63 -5.18
N ARG A 53 12.47 -17.48 -5.71
CA ARG A 53 12.48 -17.16 -7.16
C ARG A 53 13.60 -16.19 -7.55
N GLU A 54 14.41 -15.76 -6.59
CA GLU A 54 15.47 -14.76 -6.75
C GLU A 54 15.03 -13.49 -7.51
N MET A 55 13.80 -13.02 -7.27
CA MET A 55 13.23 -11.92 -8.05
C MET A 55 12.43 -10.94 -7.19
N TRP A 56 12.42 -9.68 -7.62
CA TRP A 56 11.52 -8.67 -7.09
C TRP A 56 10.11 -8.87 -7.66
N GLN A 57 9.12 -8.74 -6.78
CA GLN A 57 7.70 -8.76 -7.12
C GLN A 57 7.08 -7.45 -6.66
N GLN A 58 6.12 -6.94 -7.44
CA GLN A 58 5.34 -5.77 -7.06
C GLN A 58 3.85 -5.97 -7.33
N SER A 59 3.04 -5.38 -6.48
CA SER A 59 1.59 -5.29 -6.63
C SER A 59 1.18 -3.83 -6.60
N GLU A 60 0.40 -3.41 -7.58
CA GLU A 60 -0.12 -2.06 -7.70
C GLU A 60 -1.60 -2.04 -7.32
N GLY A 61 -1.95 -1.11 -6.43
CA GLY A 61 -3.30 -0.95 -5.93
C GLY A 61 -3.74 0.51 -5.91
N LYS A 62 -5.04 0.69 -5.70
CA LYS A 62 -5.67 2.00 -5.52
C LYS A 62 -6.35 2.03 -4.17
N ALA A 63 -6.13 3.12 -3.44
CA ALA A 63 -6.79 3.38 -2.17
C ALA A 63 -7.66 4.64 -2.28
N TYR A 64 -8.89 4.54 -1.78
CA TYR A 64 -9.81 5.67 -1.68
C TYR A 64 -10.27 5.85 -0.24
N PHE A 65 -10.40 7.10 0.20
CA PHE A 65 -11.01 7.41 1.49
C PHE A 65 -12.48 6.99 1.49
N THR A 66 -12.92 6.38 2.59
CA THR A 66 -14.34 5.99 2.75
C THR A 66 -15.21 7.12 3.32
N GLY A 67 -14.62 8.30 3.53
CA GLY A 67 -15.27 9.49 4.06
C GLY A 67 -14.34 10.69 3.98
N ALA A 68 -14.38 11.57 4.98
CA ALA A 68 -13.54 12.78 5.00
C ALA A 68 -12.03 12.43 4.94
N PRO A 69 -11.22 13.14 4.12
CA PRO A 69 -9.80 12.84 3.94
C PRO A 69 -8.94 13.14 5.17
N THR A 70 -9.47 13.89 6.14
CA THR A 70 -8.85 14.09 7.46
C THR A 70 -8.97 12.86 8.37
N ARG A 71 -9.81 11.89 8.02
CA ARG A 71 -9.90 10.59 8.72
C ARG A 71 -9.13 9.53 7.93
N ALA A 72 -8.12 8.93 8.55
CA ALA A 72 -7.32 7.86 7.96
C ALA A 72 -8.09 6.53 7.91
N ALA A 73 -9.17 6.49 7.13
CA ALA A 73 -9.97 5.31 6.84
C ALA A 73 -10.11 5.19 5.33
N LEU A 74 -9.51 4.13 4.77
CA LEU A 74 -9.44 3.90 3.33
C LEU A 74 -9.86 2.48 2.98
N LYS A 75 -10.33 2.29 1.76
CA LYS A 75 -10.50 0.98 1.13
C LYS A 75 -9.46 0.85 0.02
N VAL A 76 -8.71 -0.26 0.05
CA VAL A 76 -7.65 -0.56 -0.93
C VAL A 76 -8.09 -1.73 -1.80
N SER A 77 -7.79 -1.68 -3.09
CA SER A 77 -7.89 -2.84 -4.00
C SER A 77 -6.65 -2.97 -4.86
N PHE A 78 -6.18 -4.20 -5.03
CA PHE A 78 -5.03 -4.58 -5.85
C PHE A 78 -5.43 -5.35 -7.13
N PHE A 79 -6.67 -5.85 -7.22
CA PHE A 79 -7.18 -6.64 -8.35
C PHE A 79 -8.67 -6.29 -8.59
N GLY A 80 -9.09 -6.01 -9.84
CA GLY A 80 -10.39 -5.38 -10.14
C GLY A 80 -11.62 -6.32 -10.28
N PRO A 81 -12.85 -5.78 -10.51
CA PRO A 81 -13.23 -4.37 -10.38
C PRO A 81 -13.91 -4.08 -9.01
N PHE A 82 -14.05 -2.79 -8.71
CA PHE A 82 -14.90 -2.30 -7.62
C PHE A 82 -16.38 -2.32 -8.03
#